data_AF-A0A0D2M936-F1
#
_entry.id   AF-A0A0D2M936-F1
#
_cell.length_a   1.000
_cell.length_b   1.000
_cell.length_c   1.000
_cell.angle_alpha   90.00
_cell.angle_beta   90.00
_cell.angle_gamma   90.00
#
_symmetry.space_group_name_H-M   'P 1'
#
loop_
_entity.id
_entity.type
_entity.pdbx_description
1 polymer ?
#
loop_
_entity_poly.entity_id
_entity_poly.type
_entity_poly.pdbx_seq_one_letter_code
_entity_poly.pdbx_strand_id
1 'polypeptide(L)'
;MAQADKKLKSFGFFGNKYEEAAELLEKAANNYKLGKAWKPAAEAYRQLAAVHVKTDSKHDAASSYVEGAKALMKVAPAEAVVLLQQAVEVYTDMGRLNMAARQLKEIAEAQEKQGLKDEAVTFYSQAADLFATENSSSEANKCRLKVAEFSAELDK
;
A
#
# COMPACT_ATOMS: atom_id res chain seq x y z
N MET A 1 -16.50 -11.94 0.39
CA MET A 1 -17.15 -10.80 -0.30
C MET A 1 -18.63 -10.72 0.04
N ALA A 2 -19.54 -11.45 -0.61
CA ALA A 2 -21.00 -11.28 -0.42
C ALA A 2 -21.50 -11.40 1.05
N GLN A 3 -20.90 -12.28 1.85
CA GLN A 3 -21.24 -12.40 3.28
C GLN A 3 -20.76 -11.19 4.10
N ALA A 4 -19.58 -10.64 3.78
CA ALA A 4 -19.05 -9.43 4.42
C ALA A 4 -19.89 -8.21 4.03
N ASP A 5 -20.27 -8.06 2.76
CA ASP A 5 -21.15 -6.98 2.29
C ASP A 5 -22.50 -6.99 3.01
N LYS A 6 -23.06 -8.18 3.24
CA LYS A 6 -24.31 -8.35 3.97
C LYS A 6 -24.16 -7.94 5.44
N LYS A 7 -23.02 -8.24 6.08
CA LYS A 7 -22.73 -7.85 7.47
C LYS A 7 -22.53 -6.34 7.61
N LEU A 8 -21.80 -5.71 6.68
CA LEU A 8 -21.60 -4.26 6.65
C LEU A 8 -22.92 -3.48 6.52
N LYS A 9 -23.93 -4.06 5.84
CA LYS A 9 -25.27 -3.47 5.66
C LYS A 9 -26.25 -3.79 6.79
N SER A 10 -25.88 -4.63 7.76
CA SER A 10 -26.75 -5.00 8.88
C SER A 10 -26.83 -3.89 9.94
N PHE A 11 -28.03 -3.64 10.47
CA PHE A 11 -28.35 -2.52 11.36
C PHE A 11 -28.12 -2.81 12.88
N GLY A 12 -27.53 -3.97 13.24
CA GLY A 12 -27.28 -4.36 14.64
C GLY A 12 -25.91 -3.94 15.16
N PHE A 13 -25.84 -3.62 16.46
CA PHE A 13 -24.67 -3.44 17.35
C PHE A 13 -23.32 -3.12 16.64
N PHE A 14 -22.97 -1.84 16.59
CA PHE A 14 -21.98 -1.27 15.67
C PHE A 14 -20.56 -1.85 15.76
N GLY A 15 -20.10 -2.40 16.89
CA GLY A 15 -18.74 -2.94 17.01
C GLY A 15 -18.55 -4.34 16.41
N ASN A 16 -19.44 -5.28 16.75
CA ASN A 16 -19.28 -6.70 16.43
C ASN A 16 -19.37 -7.00 14.92
N LYS A 17 -20.15 -6.20 14.17
CA LYS A 17 -20.32 -6.43 12.72
C LYS A 17 -19.09 -6.11 11.88
N TYR A 18 -18.20 -5.21 12.33
CA TYR A 18 -17.00 -4.86 11.58
C TYR A 18 -15.91 -5.90 11.78
N GLU A 19 -15.78 -6.43 12.99
CA GLU A 19 -14.85 -7.52 13.30
C GLU A 19 -15.20 -8.79 12.50
N GLU A 20 -16.47 -9.22 12.53
CA GLU A 20 -16.94 -10.33 11.70
C GLU A 20 -16.75 -10.07 10.19
N ALA A 21 -16.95 -8.82 9.73
CA ALA A 21 -16.73 -8.47 8.33
C ALA A 21 -15.24 -8.51 7.97
N ALA A 22 -14.36 -8.06 8.85
CA ALA A 22 -12.91 -8.09 8.67
C ALA A 22 -12.40 -9.52 8.54
N GLU A 23 -12.80 -10.43 9.45
CA GLU A 23 -12.42 -11.85 9.37
C GLU A 23 -12.86 -12.51 8.06
N LEU A 24 -14.10 -12.24 7.61
CA LEU A 24 -14.62 -12.76 6.35
C LEU A 24 -13.89 -12.20 5.13
N LEU A 25 -13.49 -10.92 5.17
CA LEU A 25 -12.73 -10.28 4.10
C LEU A 25 -11.30 -10.80 4.04
N GLU A 26 -10.63 -10.95 5.18
CA GLU A 26 -9.28 -11.51 5.26
C GLU A 26 -9.25 -12.95 4.74
N LYS A 27 -10.19 -13.80 5.20
CA LYS A 27 -10.33 -15.17 4.69
C LYS A 27 -10.58 -15.21 3.18
N ALA A 28 -11.42 -14.31 2.67
CA ALA A 28 -11.67 -14.22 1.24
C ALA A 28 -10.41 -13.78 0.46
N ALA A 29 -9.71 -12.76 0.93
CA ALA A 29 -8.49 -12.25 0.32
C ALA A 29 -7.41 -13.34 0.25
N ASN A 30 -7.19 -14.06 1.35
CA ASN A 30 -6.24 -15.17 1.42
C ASN A 30 -6.62 -16.31 0.46
N ASN A 31 -7.90 -16.68 0.37
CA ASN A 31 -8.36 -17.69 -0.58
C ASN A 31 -8.18 -17.26 -2.04
N TYR A 32 -8.49 -16.00 -2.37
CA TYR A 32 -8.24 -15.48 -3.71
C TYR A 32 -6.74 -15.46 -4.04
N LYS A 33 -5.88 -15.08 -3.08
CA LYS A 33 -4.43 -15.11 -3.23
C LYS A 33 -3.90 -16.52 -3.50
N LEU A 34 -4.38 -17.53 -2.75
CA LEU A 34 -4.07 -18.94 -2.99
C LEU A 34 -4.53 -19.43 -4.37
N GLY A 35 -5.71 -18.97 -4.80
CA GLY A 35 -6.25 -19.23 -6.13
C GLY A 35 -5.61 -18.40 -7.25
N LYS A 36 -4.60 -17.57 -6.95
CA LYS A 36 -3.95 -16.62 -7.87
C LYS A 36 -4.94 -15.64 -8.53
N ALA A 37 -6.11 -15.44 -7.93
CA ALA A 37 -7.09 -14.46 -8.34
C ALA A 37 -6.69 -13.08 -7.80
N TRP A 38 -5.66 -12.48 -8.41
CA TRP A 38 -4.98 -11.29 -7.93
C TRP A 38 -5.88 -10.06 -7.76
N LYS A 39 -6.71 -9.75 -8.77
CA LYS A 39 -7.63 -8.61 -8.71
C LYS A 39 -8.71 -8.79 -7.62
N PRO A 40 -9.43 -9.93 -7.54
CA PRO A 40 -10.34 -10.20 -6.43
C PRO A 40 -9.68 -10.17 -5.05
N ALA A 41 -8.44 -10.68 -4.91
CA ALA A 41 -7.70 -10.63 -3.66
C ALA A 41 -7.44 -9.18 -3.22
N ALA A 42 -6.99 -8.34 -4.14
CA ALA A 42 -6.71 -6.94 -3.87
C ALA A 42 -7.96 -6.14 -3.49
N GLU A 43 -9.09 -6.38 -4.16
CA GLU A 43 -10.35 -5.75 -3.80
C GLU A 43 -10.81 -6.17 -2.40
N ALA A 44 -10.66 -7.45 -2.05
CA ALA A 44 -10.95 -7.92 -0.69
C ALA A 44 -10.05 -7.24 0.36
N TYR A 45 -8.75 -7.09 0.09
CA TYR A 45 -7.83 -6.37 0.97
C TYR A 45 -8.15 -4.86 1.07
N ARG A 46 -8.57 -4.23 -0.02
CA ARG A 46 -9.01 -2.82 -0.03
C ARG A 46 -10.24 -2.63 0.85
N GLN A 47 -11.23 -3.53 0.75
CA GLN A 47 -12.41 -3.51 1.61
C GLN A 47 -12.03 -3.77 3.07
N LEU A 48 -11.12 -4.71 3.33
CA LEU A 48 -10.60 -4.99 4.67
C LEU A 48 -9.92 -3.75 5.28
N ALA A 49 -9.08 -3.08 4.50
CA ALA A 49 -8.44 -1.83 4.91
C ALA A 49 -9.46 -0.76 5.28
N ALA A 50 -10.52 -0.58 4.47
CA ALA A 50 -11.59 0.35 4.75
C ALA A 50 -12.38 0.02 6.03
N VAL A 51 -12.51 -1.28 6.37
CA VAL A 51 -13.07 -1.70 7.65
C VAL A 51 -12.13 -1.33 8.80
N HIS A 52 -10.84 -1.64 8.68
CA HIS A 52 -9.85 -1.28 9.69
C HIS A 52 -9.75 0.23 9.95
N VAL A 53 -9.87 1.08 8.91
CA VAL A 53 -9.96 2.54 9.10
C VAL A 53 -11.19 2.92 9.93
N LYS A 54 -12.35 2.28 9.69
CA LYS A 54 -13.58 2.57 10.44
C LYS A 54 -13.53 2.10 11.89
N THR A 55 -12.74 1.09 12.20
CA THR A 55 -12.54 0.59 13.57
C THR A 55 -11.33 1.22 14.26
N ASP A 56 -10.72 2.25 13.67
CA ASP A 56 -9.51 2.94 14.16
C ASP A 56 -8.26 2.03 14.26
N SER A 57 -8.27 0.89 13.55
CA SER A 57 -7.15 -0.05 13.43
C SER A 57 -6.17 0.40 12.33
N LYS A 58 -5.57 1.58 12.49
CA LYS A 58 -4.75 2.23 11.43
C LYS A 58 -3.60 1.36 10.92
N HIS A 59 -2.90 0.64 11.81
CA HIS A 59 -1.82 -0.24 11.38
C HIS A 59 -2.34 -1.34 10.44
N ASP A 60 -3.44 -2.01 10.83
CA ASP A 60 -4.00 -3.11 10.07
C ASP A 60 -4.60 -2.63 8.75
N ALA A 61 -5.10 -1.39 8.71
CA ALA A 61 -5.51 -0.74 7.47
C ALA A 61 -4.33 -0.58 6.50
N ALA A 62 -3.23 0.01 6.95
CA ALA A 62 -2.03 0.20 6.13
C ALA A 62 -1.45 -1.14 5.65
N SER A 63 -1.37 -2.14 6.54
CA SER A 63 -0.92 -3.50 6.19
C SER A 63 -1.81 -4.14 5.12
N SER A 64 -3.13 -3.96 5.23
CA SER A 64 -4.09 -4.49 4.25
C SER A 64 -3.93 -3.83 2.89
N TYR A 65 -3.74 -2.51 2.83
CA TYR A 65 -3.43 -1.82 1.58
C TYR A 65 -2.14 -2.35 0.92
N VAL A 66 -1.08 -2.56 1.70
CA VAL A 66 0.19 -3.12 1.20
C VAL A 66 0.01 -4.54 0.65
N GLU A 67 -0.75 -5.41 1.33
CA GLU A 67 -1.03 -6.76 0.82
C GLU A 67 -1.88 -6.75 -0.45
N GLY A 68 -2.86 -5.84 -0.56
CA GLY A 68 -3.62 -5.61 -1.78
C GLY A 68 -2.72 -5.13 -2.93
N ALA A 69 -1.82 -4.19 -2.67
CA ALA A 69 -0.87 -3.70 -3.67
C ALA A 69 0.06 -4.81 -4.17
N LYS A 70 0.59 -5.65 -3.29
CA LYS A 70 1.43 -6.81 -3.67
C LYS A 70 0.69 -7.77 -4.60
N ALA A 71 -0.62 -7.98 -4.39
CA ALA A 71 -1.42 -8.80 -5.28
C ALA A 71 -1.56 -8.15 -6.67
N LEU A 72 -1.67 -6.83 -6.76
CA LEU A 72 -1.83 -6.10 -8.02
C LEU A 72 -0.51 -5.83 -8.76
N MET A 73 0.64 -5.86 -8.07
CA MET A 73 1.92 -5.41 -8.61
C MET A 73 2.32 -6.02 -9.96
N LYS A 74 1.90 -7.26 -10.25
CA LYS A 74 2.18 -7.95 -11.52
C LYS A 74 1.07 -7.85 -12.57
N VAL A 75 -0.15 -7.48 -12.18
CA VAL A 75 -1.33 -7.54 -13.05
C VAL A 75 -1.95 -6.17 -13.35
N ALA A 76 -1.77 -5.21 -12.45
CA ALA A 76 -2.24 -3.84 -12.56
C ALA A 76 -1.35 -2.92 -11.70
N PRO A 77 -0.11 -2.63 -12.14
CA PRO A 77 0.84 -1.81 -11.38
C PRO A 77 0.30 -0.43 -11.00
N ALA A 78 -0.44 0.23 -11.90
CA ALA A 78 -1.07 1.52 -11.62
C ALA A 78 -2.08 1.45 -10.45
N GLU A 79 -2.90 0.40 -10.39
CA GLU A 79 -3.82 0.19 -9.27
C GLU A 79 -3.06 -0.14 -7.96
N ALA A 80 -1.93 -0.86 -8.05
CA ALA A 80 -1.06 -1.14 -6.92
C ALA A 80 -0.45 0.13 -6.32
N VAL A 81 -0.01 1.07 -7.16
CA VAL A 81 0.53 2.36 -6.73
C VAL A 81 -0.48 3.15 -5.90
N VAL A 82 -1.74 3.18 -6.33
CA VAL A 82 -2.82 3.86 -5.57
C VAL A 82 -2.97 3.25 -4.17
N LEU A 83 -2.98 1.91 -4.06
CA LEU A 83 -3.08 1.26 -2.74
C LEU A 83 -1.84 1.54 -1.86
N LEU A 84 -0.64 1.57 -2.44
CA LEU A 84 0.57 1.92 -1.70
C LEU A 84 0.55 3.37 -1.22
N GLN A 85 0.03 4.31 -2.01
CA GLN A 85 -0.12 5.71 -1.59
C GLN A 85 -1.06 5.83 -0.39
N GLN A 86 -2.19 5.09 -0.39
CA GLN A 86 -3.07 5.03 0.77
C GLN A 86 -2.36 4.46 2.01
N ALA A 87 -1.49 3.46 1.84
CA ALA A 87 -0.67 2.96 2.95
C ALA A 87 0.35 3.99 3.45
N VAL A 88 0.97 4.76 2.55
CA VAL A 88 1.91 5.85 2.88
C VAL A 88 1.22 6.91 3.73
N GLU A 89 0.03 7.35 3.34
CA GLU A 89 -0.77 8.33 4.09
C GLU A 89 -1.01 7.84 5.52
N VAL A 90 -1.53 6.62 5.66
CA VAL A 90 -1.82 6.05 6.99
C VAL A 90 -0.55 5.88 7.83
N TYR A 91 0.55 5.40 7.26
CA TYR A 91 1.81 5.26 8.01
C TYR A 91 2.40 6.62 8.42
N THR A 92 2.27 7.64 7.57
CA THR A 92 2.73 9.00 7.87
C THR A 92 1.91 9.61 8.99
N ASP A 93 0.58 9.48 8.96
CA ASP A 93 -0.32 9.94 10.03
C ASP A 93 -0.03 9.26 11.38
N MET A 94 0.45 8.01 11.35
CA MET A 94 0.88 7.28 12.53
C MET A 94 2.29 7.65 13.02
N GLY A 95 3.01 8.52 12.31
CA GLY A 95 4.42 8.83 12.58
C GLY A 95 5.39 7.67 12.27
N ARG A 96 4.96 6.64 11.55
CA ARG A 96 5.79 5.49 11.16
C ARG A 96 6.52 5.78 9.85
N LEU A 97 7.35 6.81 9.84
CA LEU A 97 8.00 7.34 8.64
C LEU A 97 8.87 6.30 7.91
N ASN A 98 9.55 5.42 8.66
CA ASN A 98 10.30 4.31 8.09
C ASN A 98 9.45 3.33 7.27
N MET A 99 8.20 3.08 7.68
CA MET A 99 7.28 2.20 6.94
C MET A 99 6.72 2.90 5.70
N ALA A 100 6.38 4.19 5.83
CA ALA A 100 5.96 5.03 4.71
C ALA A 100 7.06 5.11 3.63
N ALA A 101 8.30 5.37 4.02
CA ALA A 101 9.46 5.45 3.13
C ALA A 101 9.67 4.16 2.32
N ARG A 102 9.47 2.98 2.96
CA ARG A 102 9.53 1.69 2.26
C ARG A 102 8.46 1.56 1.17
N GLN A 103 7.24 2.01 1.43
CA GLN A 103 6.18 1.95 0.42
C GLN A 103 6.41 2.96 -0.72
N LEU A 104 6.91 4.16 -0.41
CA LEU A 104 7.32 5.13 -1.44
C LEU A 104 8.42 4.58 -2.35
N LYS A 105 9.41 3.89 -1.77
CA LYS A 105 10.45 3.20 -2.54
C LYS A 105 9.87 2.12 -3.45
N GLU A 106 8.92 1.32 -2.96
CA GLU A 106 8.24 0.29 -3.77
C GLU A 106 7.45 0.92 -4.94
N ILE A 107 6.78 2.05 -4.70
CA ILE A 107 6.12 2.83 -5.78
C ILE A 107 7.16 3.26 -6.81
N ALA A 108 8.28 3.84 -6.37
CA ALA A 108 9.33 4.31 -7.25
C ALA A 108 9.91 3.18 -8.13
N GLU A 109 10.16 2.01 -7.54
CA GLU A 109 10.60 0.80 -8.27
C GLU A 109 9.55 0.30 -9.27
N ALA A 110 8.26 0.43 -8.95
CA ALA A 110 7.17 0.08 -9.86
C ALA A 110 7.08 1.06 -11.05
N GLN A 111 7.34 2.35 -10.83
CA GLN A 111 7.38 3.36 -11.88
C GLN A 111 8.63 3.22 -12.76
N GLU A 112 9.79 2.94 -12.16
CA GLU A 112 11.04 2.63 -12.87
C GLU A 112 10.83 1.47 -13.87
N LYS A 113 10.20 0.37 -13.43
CA LYS A 113 9.91 -0.80 -14.29
C LYS A 113 8.97 -0.49 -15.45
N GLN A 114 8.12 0.53 -15.31
CA GLN A 114 7.22 0.99 -16.36
C GLN A 114 7.87 2.02 -17.30
N GLY A 115 9.12 2.41 -17.04
CA GLY A 115 9.83 3.44 -17.79
C GLY A 115 9.43 4.87 -17.43
N LEU A 116 8.61 5.05 -16.38
CA LEU A 116 8.13 6.35 -15.90
C LEU A 116 9.17 6.98 -14.97
N LYS A 117 10.33 7.33 -15.53
CA LYS A 117 11.50 7.79 -14.77
C LYS A 117 11.24 9.10 -14.02
N ASP A 118 10.49 10.05 -14.60
CA ASP A 118 10.12 11.30 -13.94
C ASP A 118 9.32 11.07 -12.63
N GLU A 119 8.33 10.17 -12.71
CA GLU A 119 7.54 9.78 -11.55
C GLU A 119 8.39 9.02 -10.52
N ALA A 120 9.23 8.10 -10.99
CA ALA A 120 10.14 7.34 -10.13
C ALA A 120 11.07 8.26 -9.33
N VAL A 121 11.65 9.29 -9.96
CA VAL A 121 12.50 10.30 -9.29
C VAL A 121 11.75 10.98 -8.16
N THR A 122 10.50 11.39 -8.40
CA THR A 122 9.66 12.05 -7.39
C THR A 122 9.48 11.16 -6.15
N PHE A 123 9.11 9.90 -6.35
CA PHE A 123 8.88 8.96 -5.24
C PHE A 123 10.19 8.53 -4.55
N TYR A 124 11.28 8.34 -5.28
CA TYR A 124 12.59 8.06 -4.67
C TYR A 124 13.09 9.24 -3.83
N SER A 125 12.86 10.48 -4.27
CA SER A 125 13.23 11.66 -3.49
C SER A 125 12.46 11.71 -2.17
N GLN A 126 11.13 11.54 -2.21
CA GLN A 126 10.30 11.50 -1.02
C GLN A 126 10.71 10.37 -0.06
N ALA A 127 10.99 9.17 -0.59
CA ALA A 127 11.49 8.04 0.20
C ALA A 127 12.84 8.37 0.87
N ALA A 128 13.76 9.01 0.13
CA ALA A 128 15.06 9.41 0.65
C ALA A 128 14.95 10.39 1.82
N ASP A 129 14.07 11.37 1.72
CA ASP A 129 13.86 12.40 2.74
C ASP A 129 13.28 11.80 4.02
N LEU A 130 12.32 10.88 3.90
CA LEU A 130 11.77 10.17 5.05
C LEU A 130 12.80 9.25 5.71
N PHE A 131 13.57 8.48 4.93
CA PHE A 131 14.64 7.66 5.48
C PHE A 131 15.73 8.50 6.16
N ALA A 132 16.07 9.66 5.61
CA ALA A 132 17.04 10.56 6.23
C ALA A 132 16.54 11.14 7.55
N THR A 133 15.25 11.50 7.62
CA THR A 133 14.59 11.98 8.85
C THR A 133 14.68 10.93 9.97
N GLU A 134 14.53 9.66 9.61
CA GLU A 134 14.63 8.51 10.54
C GLU A 134 16.08 8.02 10.77
N ASN A 135 17.10 8.81 10.42
CA ASN A 135 18.53 8.46 10.48
C ASN A 135 18.92 7.17 9.75
N SER A 136 18.11 6.73 8.78
CA SER A 136 18.34 5.55 7.95
C SER A 136 19.18 5.88 6.72
N SER A 137 20.39 6.40 6.95
CA SER A 137 21.28 6.96 5.92
C SER A 137 21.62 5.98 4.78
N SER A 138 21.77 4.68 5.08
CA SER A 138 21.99 3.65 4.04
C SER A 138 20.85 3.64 3.00
N GLU A 139 19.61 3.64 3.47
CA GLU A 139 18.45 3.52 2.59
C GLU A 139 18.13 4.84 1.88
N ALA A 140 18.34 5.96 2.57
CA ALA A 140 18.31 7.28 1.95
C ALA A 140 19.32 7.39 0.81
N ASN A 141 20.55 6.94 1.01
CA ASN A 141 21.61 7.00 -0.01
C ASN A 141 21.27 6.13 -1.23
N LYS A 142 20.71 4.93 -1.04
CA LYS A 142 20.25 4.10 -2.17
C LYS A 142 19.19 4.80 -3.01
N CYS A 143 18.24 5.49 -2.37
CA CYS A 143 17.21 6.26 -3.08
C CYS A 143 17.82 7.47 -3.81
N ARG A 144 18.74 8.21 -3.16
CA ARG A 144 19.44 9.35 -3.79
C ARG A 144 20.27 8.96 -5.00
N LEU A 145 20.92 7.79 -4.97
CA LEU A 145 21.66 7.27 -6.13
C LEU A 145 20.72 7.06 -7.32
N LYS A 146 19.52 6.50 -7.09
CA LYS A 146 18.51 6.34 -8.13
C LYS A 146 17.98 7.68 -8.66
N VAL A 147 17.75 8.66 -7.78
CA VAL A 147 17.39 10.02 -8.19
C VAL A 147 18.45 10.62 -9.10
N ALA A 148 19.72 10.54 -8.71
CA ALA A 148 20.83 11.09 -9.50
C ALA A 148 21.00 10.38 -10.86
N GLU A 149 20.88 9.04 -10.87
CA GLU A 149 20.92 8.22 -12.09
C GLU A 149 19.85 8.67 -13.09
N PHE A 150 18.58 8.70 -12.68
CA PHE A 150 17.49 9.02 -13.59
C PHE A 150 17.42 10.49 -13.97
N SER A 151 17.75 11.42 -13.06
CA SER A 151 17.77 12.84 -13.40
C SER A 151 18.82 13.13 -14.49
N ALA A 152 20.00 12.51 -14.39
CA ALA A 152 21.05 12.66 -15.40
C ALA A 152 20.70 12.01 -16.76
N GLU A 153 19.77 11.06 -16.79
CA GLU A 153 19.25 10.49 -18.03
C GLU A 153 18.14 11.34 -18.67
N LEU A 154 17.35 12.04 -17.85
CA LEU A 154 16.26 12.91 -18.29
C LEU A 154 16.75 14.27 -18.79
N ASP A 155 17.88 14.76 -18.27
CA ASP A 155 18.51 16.03 -18.68
C ASP A 155 19.26 15.96 -20.03
N LYS A 156 19.26 14.82 -20.72
CA LYS A 156 19.96 14.57 -22.00
C LYS A 156 19.00 14.56 -23.18
#